data_AF-A0A954E145-F1
#
_entry.id   AF-A0A954E145-F1
#
_cell.length_a   1.000
_cell.length_b   1.000
_cell.length_c   1.000
_cell.angle_alpha   90.00
_cell.angle_beta   90.00
_cell.angle_gamma   90.00
#
_symmetry.space_group_name_H-M   'P 1'
#
loop_
_entity.id
_entity.type
_entity.pdbx_description
1 polymer ?
#
loop_
_entity_poly.entity_id
_entity_poly.type
_entity_poly.pdbx_seq_one_letter_code
_entity_poly.pdbx_strand_id
1 'polypeptide(L)'
;MKKSILGGLAVAFALSFTTGCNSGPNRVQYTWDTWRDTKYSENAWIHGALLQDVIPVYPFVGFIAAIGDVLIFNPVQFWGTDAWDNTGTVFTKTNVEGATRTVSDISFDNGKSE
;
A
#
# COMPACT_ATOMS: atom_id res chain seq x y z
N MET A 1 -43.07 -9.85 -0.32
CA MET A 1 -42.21 -10.52 0.67
C MET A 1 -40.98 -11.20 0.06
N LYS A 2 -41.10 -12.12 -0.92
CA LYS A 2 -39.93 -12.79 -1.54
C LYS A 2 -38.90 -11.84 -2.21
N LYS A 3 -39.35 -10.76 -2.85
CA LYS A 3 -38.48 -9.76 -3.50
C LYS A 3 -37.66 -8.93 -2.48
N SER A 4 -38.21 -8.69 -1.30
CA SER A 4 -37.56 -7.93 -0.22
C SER A 4 -36.44 -8.75 0.45
N ILE A 5 -36.63 -10.07 0.55
CA ILE A 5 -35.61 -10.99 1.10
C ILE A 5 -34.46 -11.15 0.09
N LEU A 6 -34.74 -11.26 -1.21
CA LEU A 6 -33.69 -11.33 -2.24
C LEU A 6 -32.85 -10.04 -2.29
N GLY A 7 -33.51 -8.88 -2.19
CA GLY A 7 -32.82 -7.59 -2.13
C GLY A 7 -31.94 -7.44 -0.89
N GLY A 8 -32.43 -7.88 0.28
CA GLY A 8 -31.66 -7.84 1.52
C GLY A 8 -30.43 -8.74 1.49
N LEU A 9 -30.53 -9.93 0.90
CA LEU A 9 -29.41 -10.88 0.81
C LEU A 9 -28.32 -10.40 -0.16
N ALA A 10 -28.71 -9.77 -1.28
CA ALA A 10 -27.77 -9.16 -2.21
C ALA A 10 -27.00 -7.98 -1.59
N VAL A 11 -27.67 -7.16 -0.77
CA VAL A 11 -27.03 -6.06 -0.04
C VAL A 11 -26.08 -6.59 1.04
N ALA A 12 -26.49 -7.62 1.80
CA ALA A 12 -25.63 -8.23 2.81
C ALA A 12 -24.37 -8.86 2.20
N PHE A 13 -24.50 -9.53 1.04
CA PHE A 13 -23.38 -10.10 0.28
C PHE A 13 -22.47 -9.01 -0.28
N ALA A 14 -23.02 -7.92 -0.86
CA ALA A 14 -22.24 -6.80 -1.34
C ALA A 14 -21.45 -6.09 -0.22
N LEU A 15 -22.05 -5.96 0.97
CA LEU A 15 -21.39 -5.37 2.14
C LEU A 15 -20.25 -6.25 2.67
N SER A 16 -20.33 -7.57 2.55
CA SER A 16 -19.28 -8.48 3.03
C SER A 16 -18.01 -8.47 2.15
N PHE A 17 -18.10 -8.04 0.89
CA PHE A 17 -16.89 -7.78 0.08
C PHE A 17 -16.15 -6.53 0.55
N THR A 18 -16.84 -5.52 1.09
CA THR A 18 -16.19 -4.27 1.49
C THR A 18 -15.34 -4.36 2.76
N THR A 19 -15.56 -5.38 3.62
CA THR A 19 -14.87 -5.51 4.91
C THR A 19 -13.49 -6.18 4.81
N GLY A 20 -13.26 -7.01 3.78
CA GLY A 20 -11.97 -7.68 3.56
C GLY A 20 -10.95 -6.85 2.77
N CYS A 21 -11.40 -5.84 2.02
CA CYS A 21 -10.52 -5.09 1.12
C CYS A 21 -9.50 -4.19 1.84
N ASN A 22 -9.85 -3.65 3.02
CA ASN A 22 -8.94 -2.82 3.84
C ASN A 22 -8.13 -3.64 4.85
N SER A 23 -8.50 -4.91 5.06
CA SER A 23 -7.92 -5.78 6.08
C SER A 23 -7.00 -6.78 5.40
N GLY A 24 -5.73 -6.43 5.27
CA GLY A 24 -4.75 -7.30 4.65
C GLY A 24 -3.35 -6.69 4.60
N PRO A 25 -2.36 -7.47 4.17
CA PRO A 25 -0.97 -7.13 4.36
C PRO A 25 -0.41 -6.14 3.30
N ASN A 26 -1.23 -5.61 2.38
CA ASN A 26 -0.89 -4.58 1.39
C ASN A 26 0.46 -4.81 0.68
N ARG A 27 0.66 -6.06 0.22
CA ARG A 27 1.97 -6.56 -0.22
C ARG A 27 2.53 -5.75 -1.38
N VAL A 28 1.69 -5.45 -2.37
CA VAL A 28 2.13 -4.78 -3.61
C VAL A 28 2.46 -3.33 -3.32
N GLN A 29 1.64 -2.65 -2.53
CA GLN A 29 1.84 -1.28 -2.10
C GLN A 29 3.13 -1.14 -1.27
N TYR A 30 3.38 -2.04 -0.31
CA TYR A 30 4.64 -2.01 0.45
C TYR A 30 5.87 -2.28 -0.43
N THR A 31 5.75 -3.19 -1.41
CA THR A 31 6.82 -3.46 -2.37
C THR A 31 7.10 -2.22 -3.22
N TRP A 32 6.04 -1.57 -3.70
CA TRP A 32 6.11 -0.33 -4.46
C TRP A 32 6.74 0.80 -3.65
N ASP A 33 6.29 1.02 -2.42
CA ASP A 33 6.83 2.05 -1.54
C ASP A 33 8.31 1.82 -1.26
N THR A 34 8.72 0.58 -0.96
CA THR A 34 10.13 0.25 -0.74
C THR A 34 10.97 0.52 -1.99
N TRP A 35 10.48 0.14 -3.17
CA TRP A 35 11.16 0.42 -4.44
C TRP A 35 11.26 1.91 -4.72
N ARG A 36 10.18 2.67 -4.50
CA ARG A 36 10.16 4.13 -4.66
C ARG A 36 11.16 4.79 -3.72
N ASP A 37 11.19 4.39 -2.46
CA ASP A 37 12.11 4.93 -1.46
C ASP A 37 13.57 4.63 -1.86
N THR A 38 13.83 3.45 -2.43
CA THR A 38 15.15 3.07 -2.99
C THR A 38 15.54 4.01 -4.13
N LYS A 39 14.66 4.18 -5.12
CA LYS A 39 14.93 5.03 -6.28
C LYS A 39 15.06 6.51 -5.92
N TYR A 40 14.28 6.97 -4.95
CA TYR A 40 14.46 8.30 -4.37
C TYR A 40 15.86 8.46 -3.75
N SER A 41 16.35 7.46 -3.00
CA SER A 41 17.69 7.51 -2.41
C SER A 41 18.82 7.47 -3.45
N GLU A 42 18.60 6.83 -4.61
CA GLU A 42 19.57 6.82 -5.72
C GLU A 42 19.61 8.17 -6.45
N ASN A 43 18.46 8.80 -6.70
CA ASN A 43 18.38 10.11 -7.37
C ASN A 43 17.08 10.86 -7.02
N ALA A 44 17.16 11.76 -6.04
CA ALA A 44 16.03 12.55 -5.56
C ALA A 44 15.45 13.53 -6.60
N TRP A 45 16.26 13.98 -7.57
CA TRP A 45 15.77 14.93 -8.59
C TRP A 45 14.86 14.21 -9.60
N ILE A 46 15.29 13.07 -10.12
CA ILE A 46 14.51 12.31 -11.10
C ILE A 46 13.31 11.64 -10.41
N HIS A 47 13.54 10.96 -9.30
CA HIS A 47 12.52 10.13 -8.66
C HIS A 47 11.62 10.91 -7.69
N GLY A 48 12.08 12.05 -7.18
CA GLY A 48 11.24 13.01 -6.44
C GLY A 48 10.69 14.07 -7.38
N ALA A 49 11.49 15.08 -7.72
CA ALA A 49 10.98 16.27 -8.41
C ALA A 49 10.33 15.98 -9.78
N LEU A 50 10.93 15.12 -10.62
CA LEU A 50 10.38 14.85 -11.95
C LEU A 50 9.24 13.83 -11.95
N LEU A 51 9.44 12.64 -11.36
CA LEU A 51 8.50 11.50 -11.48
C LEU A 51 7.43 11.42 -10.37
N GLN A 52 7.60 12.16 -9.28
CA GLN A 52 6.57 12.33 -8.25
C GLN A 52 5.78 13.62 -8.50
N ASP A 53 6.45 14.77 -8.67
CA ASP A 53 5.79 16.09 -8.62
C ASP A 53 5.41 16.65 -10.01
N VAL A 54 6.30 16.60 -11.01
CA VAL A 54 6.04 17.20 -12.33
C VAL A 54 5.25 16.27 -13.24
N ILE A 55 5.69 15.02 -13.36
CA ILE A 55 5.03 13.97 -14.11
C ILE A 55 4.61 12.94 -13.05
N PRO A 56 3.35 12.93 -12.58
CA PRO A 56 2.92 12.17 -11.40
C PRO A 56 2.80 10.66 -11.69
N VAL A 57 3.82 10.05 -12.30
CA VAL A 57 3.91 8.62 -12.62
C VAL A 57 3.82 7.81 -11.34
N TYR A 58 4.53 8.23 -10.29
CA TYR A 58 4.58 7.49 -9.03
C TYR A 58 3.25 7.42 -8.28
N PRO A 59 2.50 8.53 -8.15
CA PRO A 59 1.12 8.48 -7.68
C PRO A 59 0.23 7.50 -8.46
N PHE A 60 0.32 7.47 -9.80
CA PHE A 60 -0.51 6.57 -10.60
C PHE A 60 -0.16 5.09 -10.39
N VAL A 61 1.12 4.75 -10.39
CA VAL A 61 1.56 3.36 -10.17
C VAL A 61 1.23 2.92 -8.73
N GLY A 62 1.43 3.80 -7.75
CA GLY A 62 1.05 3.54 -6.36
C GLY A 62 -0.46 3.33 -6.18
N PHE A 63 -1.29 4.10 -6.90
CA PHE A 63 -2.74 3.91 -6.90
C PHE A 63 -3.15 2.57 -7.51
N ILE A 64 -2.54 2.16 -8.63
CA ILE A 64 -2.80 0.85 -9.24
C ILE A 64 -2.36 -0.29 -8.31
N ALA A 65 -1.20 -0.15 -7.65
CA ALA A 65 -0.73 -1.10 -6.65
C ALA A 65 -1.74 -1.24 -5.49
N ALA A 66 -2.24 -0.12 -4.96
CA ALA A 66 -3.25 -0.09 -3.90
C ALA A 66 -4.57 -0.75 -4.36
N ILE A 67 -5.02 -0.50 -5.60
CA ILE A 67 -6.20 -1.19 -6.16
C ILE A 67 -5.97 -2.70 -6.20
N GLY A 68 -4.79 -3.14 -6.65
CA GLY A 68 -4.44 -4.56 -6.70
C GLY A 68 -4.51 -5.22 -5.32
N ASP A 69 -3.95 -4.57 -4.30
CA ASP A 69 -4.04 -5.06 -2.93
C ASP A 69 -5.48 -5.09 -2.42
N VAL A 70 -6.22 -3.99 -2.57
CA VAL A 70 -7.59 -3.84 -2.06
C VAL A 70 -8.57 -4.81 -2.73
N LEU A 71 -8.47 -5.03 -4.04
CA LEU A 71 -9.45 -5.83 -4.78
C LEU A 71 -9.09 -7.31 -4.91
N ILE A 72 -7.79 -7.64 -4.86
CA ILE A 72 -7.31 -8.99 -5.16
C ILE A 72 -6.56 -9.56 -3.96
N PHE A 73 -5.43 -8.98 -3.59
CA PHE A 73 -4.53 -9.64 -2.64
C PHE A 73 -5.07 -9.67 -1.21
N ASN A 74 -5.62 -8.57 -0.70
CA ASN A 74 -6.19 -8.51 0.65
C ASN A 74 -7.44 -9.40 0.78
N PRO A 75 -8.43 -9.38 -0.13
CA PRO A 75 -9.56 -10.30 -0.04
C PRO A 75 -9.16 -11.76 -0.17
N VAL A 76 -8.23 -12.09 -1.07
CA VAL A 76 -7.74 -13.47 -1.24
C VAL A 76 -6.99 -13.95 0.00
N GLN A 77 -6.15 -13.13 0.61
CA GLN A 77 -5.45 -13.48 1.84
C GLN A 77 -6.44 -13.61 3.01
N PHE A 78 -7.31 -12.62 3.19
CA PHE A 78 -8.28 -12.60 4.29
C PHE A 78 -9.22 -13.80 4.23
N TRP A 79 -9.89 -14.02 3.09
CA TRP A 79 -10.82 -15.15 2.93
C TRP A 79 -10.15 -16.48 2.64
N GLY A 80 -8.87 -16.50 2.29
CA GLY A 80 -8.13 -17.72 1.98
C GLY A 80 -7.45 -18.33 3.20
N THR A 81 -6.95 -17.50 4.12
CA THR A 81 -6.18 -17.94 5.28
C THR A 81 -6.69 -17.30 6.56
N ASP A 82 -6.62 -15.96 6.65
CA ASP A 82 -6.72 -15.25 7.94
C ASP A 82 -8.09 -15.44 8.61
N ALA A 83 -9.17 -15.57 7.82
CA ALA A 83 -10.52 -15.84 8.31
C ALA A 83 -10.70 -17.27 8.87
N TRP A 84 -9.85 -18.22 8.49
CA TRP A 84 -9.95 -19.63 8.87
C TRP A 84 -8.98 -20.03 9.98
N ASP A 85 -7.78 -19.44 9.98
CA ASP A 85 -6.75 -19.69 11.00
C ASP A 85 -6.77 -18.66 12.15
N ASN A 86 -7.61 -17.62 12.03
CA ASN A 86 -7.74 -16.51 12.98
C ASN A 86 -6.40 -15.82 13.30
N THR A 87 -5.48 -15.84 12.33
CA THR A 87 -4.13 -15.28 12.44
C THR A 87 -3.96 -14.22 11.34
N GLY A 88 -3.67 -12.98 11.73
CA GLY A 88 -3.39 -11.93 10.75
C GLY A 88 -2.04 -12.14 10.08
N THR A 89 -2.00 -12.08 8.75
CA THR A 89 -0.73 -12.10 8.01
C THR A 89 -0.08 -10.72 8.02
N VAL A 90 1.20 -10.64 8.38
CA VAL A 90 1.99 -9.40 8.34
C VAL A 90 3.27 -9.65 7.54
N PHE A 91 3.58 -8.78 6.58
CA PHE A 91 4.87 -8.80 5.88
C PHE A 91 5.86 -7.88 6.58
N THR A 92 7.05 -8.39 6.87
CA THR A 92 8.16 -7.59 7.39
C THR A 92 8.73 -6.74 6.25
N LYS A 93 8.73 -5.41 6.41
CA LYS A 93 9.43 -4.50 5.50
C LYS A 93 10.93 -4.64 5.74
N THR A 94 11.66 -5.25 4.80
CA THR A 94 13.12 -5.21 4.82
C THR A 94 13.55 -3.79 4.46
N ASN A 95 14.30 -3.14 5.35
CA ASN A 95 14.86 -1.82 5.04
C ASN A 95 15.82 -1.93 3.87
N VAL A 96 15.82 -0.90 3.03
CA VAL A 96 16.70 -0.82 1.87
C VAL A 96 18.17 -0.79 2.31
N GLU A 97 19.04 -1.48 1.59
CA GLU A 97 20.48 -1.47 1.82
C GLU A 97 21.00 -0.03 1.62
N GLY A 98 21.50 0.60 2.69
CA GLY A 98 21.90 2.03 2.69
C GLY A 98 20.92 2.96 3.42
N ALA A 99 19.76 2.48 3.88
CA ALA A 99 18.90 3.21 4.82
C ALA A 99 19.48 3.18 6.25
N THR A 100 20.71 3.70 6.42
CA THR A 100 21.36 3.84 7.73
C THR A 100 20.75 4.96 8.58
N ARG A 101 19.76 5.67 8.03
CA ARG A 101 19.07 6.77 8.71
C ARG A 101 17.68 6.29 9.13
N THR A 102 17.56 5.87 10.37
CA THR A 102 16.27 5.96 11.07
C THR A 102 15.84 7.42 10.99
N VAL A 103 14.64 7.70 10.49
CA VAL A 103 14.12 9.09 10.45
C VAL A 103 13.91 9.54 11.88
N SER A 104 14.94 10.12 12.48
CA SER A 104 14.87 10.77 13.79
C SER A 104 14.51 12.24 13.66
N ASP A 105 14.87 12.88 12.54
CA ASP A 105 14.51 14.28 12.21
C ASP A 105 14.69 14.58 10.71
N ILE A 106 13.94 15.57 10.20
CA ILE A 106 14.16 16.15 8.87
C ILE A 106 15.22 17.25 9.00
N SER A 107 16.47 16.91 8.69
CA SER A 107 17.58 17.88 8.62
C SER A 107 17.58 18.57 7.25
N PHE A 108 17.42 19.90 7.25
CA PHE A 108 17.67 20.75 6.10
C PHE A 108 19.11 21.26 6.18
N ASP A 109 20.03 20.62 5.47
CA ASP A 109 21.38 21.17 5.32
C ASP A 109 21.32 22.39 4.38
N ASN A 110 21.33 23.59 4.96
CA ASN A 110 21.29 24.86 4.24
C ASN A 110 22.65 25.31 3.70
N GLY A 111 23.63 24.40 3.56
CA GLY A 111 24.87 24.67 2.84
C GLY A 111 25.69 25.85 3.38
N LYS A 112 25.58 26.17 4.67
CA LYS A 112 26.46 27.14 5.34
C LYS A 112 27.54 26.38 6.08
N SER A 113 28.65 26.14 5.39
CA SER A 113 29.94 25.95 6.03
C SER A 113 30.35 27.27 6.68
N GLU A 114 30.44 27.31 8.01
CA GLU A 114 31.33 28.25 8.70
C GLU A 114 32.80 27.81 8.54
#